data_AF-A0A7J8PYV8-F1
#
_entry.id   AF-A0A7J8PYV8-F1
#
_cell.length_a   1.000
_cell.length_b   1.000
_cell.length_c   1.000
_cell.angle_alpha   90.00
_cell.angle_beta   90.00
_cell.angle_gamma   90.00
#
_symmetry.space_group_name_H-M   'P 1'
#
loop_
_entity.id
_entity.type
_entity.pdbx_description
1 polymer ?
#
loop_
_entity_poly.entity_id
_entity_poly.type
_entity_poly.pdbx_seq_one_letter_code
_entity_poly.pdbx_strand_id
1 'polypeptide(L)'
;PPVIHRDLKSSNILLDSAFNAKLSDFGLAVTDAAQNKNNLKLSGTLGYVAPEYLLDGKLTDKSDVYAFGVVLLELIFGRKPVEKLAPAQCQSIVTWAMPQLTDRSKLPSIVDPVIRDTMDLKHLYQVAAVAVLCVQPEPSYRPLITDVLHSLIPLVPMELGGTLRIHRKKKKNNSEKLLTQADDHSLEDAEKGVALSPSSFFAKCNSLCTLSLKGFASFIDYKMIEKATKNFDKINILDESGFKLVYKAILDNGTEVAVKKVFCLTKGIQREFENEVKLLSRFHHSNVISSYGYSIENETGFVVYELMHNGSLETQLHGPSRGSQLSWHRRLKIALDIARGLQYLNELCIPPIIHRNLKPSTILLDSNFNAKISDFGMAAVVAGGGGGKEGGLSRSLNFLGKTGPIAPESILNGILTDMNDVYAFGVILLELVLGRKALEMSEVSGQECLVRWARAVLTDRHVMPNVVDPVIRGTMSVKHLNQVGLKVKFGAIKIHPDRADIIYAYYIQVGVIAYLCLEDEPKYRPLITDILNSLVPLVPVGLGGTLIV
;
A
#
# COMPACT_ATOMS: atom_id res chain seq x y z
N PRO A 1 6.57 5.68 13.68
CA PRO A 1 6.82 5.02 14.99
C PRO A 1 5.47 4.65 15.61
N PRO A 2 5.35 3.52 16.31
CA PRO A 2 4.11 3.19 17.02
C PRO A 2 3.84 4.22 18.13
N VAL A 3 2.57 4.59 18.29
CA VAL A 3 2.07 5.58 19.26
C VAL A 3 0.94 4.94 20.05
N ILE A 4 0.99 5.06 21.37
CA ILE A 4 -0.09 4.67 22.29
C ILE A 4 -0.76 5.96 22.78
N HIS A 5 -2.07 6.09 22.56
CA HIS A 5 -2.88 7.27 22.90
C HIS A 5 -3.04 7.45 24.40
N ARG A 6 -3.27 6.34 25.15
CA ARG A 6 -3.35 6.26 26.62
C ARG A 6 -4.57 6.93 27.27
N ASP A 7 -5.22 7.86 26.58
CA ASP A 7 -6.49 8.48 27.03
C ASP A 7 -7.56 8.47 25.93
N LEU A 8 -7.73 7.32 25.27
CA LEU A 8 -8.79 7.12 24.30
C LEU A 8 -10.15 7.02 25.01
N LYS A 9 -11.06 7.94 24.72
CA LYS A 9 -12.41 8.02 25.33
C LYS A 9 -13.38 8.76 24.43
N SER A 10 -14.68 8.60 24.66
CA SER A 10 -15.71 9.22 23.82
C SER A 10 -15.58 10.75 23.72
N SER A 11 -15.18 11.46 24.79
CA SER A 11 -14.98 12.91 24.76
C SER A 11 -13.75 13.37 23.97
N ASN A 12 -12.79 12.47 23.72
CA ASN A 12 -11.59 12.75 22.92
C ASN A 12 -11.77 12.31 21.45
N ILE A 13 -12.94 11.79 21.11
CA ILE A 13 -13.36 11.49 19.74
C ILE A 13 -14.25 12.64 19.29
N LEU A 14 -13.67 13.55 18.51
CA LEU A 14 -14.39 14.72 18.00
C LEU A 14 -15.13 14.35 16.72
N LEU A 15 -16.36 14.81 16.60
CA LEU A 15 -17.17 14.65 15.41
C LEU A 15 -17.13 15.92 14.58
N ASP A 16 -16.85 15.79 13.29
CA ASP A 16 -17.00 16.92 12.37
C ASP A 16 -18.45 17.08 11.90
N SER A 17 -18.74 18.14 11.12
CA SER A 17 -20.10 18.45 10.64
C SER A 17 -20.80 17.38 9.77
N ALA A 18 -20.12 16.27 9.46
CA ALA A 18 -20.65 15.14 8.70
C ALA A 18 -20.53 13.84 9.51
N PHE A 19 -20.43 13.97 10.84
CA PHE A 19 -20.31 12.86 11.80
C PHE A 19 -19.10 11.94 11.58
N ASN A 20 -18.05 12.41 10.90
CA ASN A 20 -16.80 11.65 10.86
C ASN A 20 -16.05 11.85 12.17
N ALA A 21 -15.64 10.72 12.77
CA ALA A 21 -14.85 10.70 13.99
C ALA A 21 -13.39 11.10 13.73
N LYS A 22 -12.82 11.88 14.64
CA LYS A 22 -11.39 12.26 14.68
C LYS A 22 -10.86 12.10 16.09
N LEU A 23 -9.75 11.37 16.21
CA LEU A 23 -9.03 11.28 17.49
C LEU A 23 -8.36 12.62 17.82
N SER A 24 -8.41 13.00 19.08
CA SER A 24 -7.86 14.24 19.61
C SER A 24 -7.26 14.01 21.00
N ASP A 25 -6.58 15.03 21.53
CA ASP A 25 -5.98 15.00 22.88
C ASP A 25 -4.89 13.93 23.08
N PHE A 26 -3.81 14.09 22.30
CA PHE A 26 -2.58 13.28 22.42
C PHE A 26 -1.66 13.77 23.55
N GLY A 27 -2.14 14.58 24.50
CA GLY A 27 -1.33 15.15 25.58
C GLY A 27 -0.70 14.11 26.51
N LEU A 28 -1.26 12.90 26.55
CA LEU A 28 -0.76 11.77 27.31
C LEU A 28 -0.11 10.67 26.45
N ALA A 29 -0.08 10.87 25.12
CA ALA A 29 0.38 9.86 24.19
C ALA A 29 1.89 9.61 24.31
N VAL A 30 2.30 8.37 24.10
CA VAL A 30 3.70 7.94 24.20
C VAL A 30 4.11 7.16 22.96
N THR A 31 5.37 7.29 22.58
CA THR A 31 5.99 6.48 21.53
C THR A 31 6.89 5.41 22.15
N ASP A 32 7.08 4.31 21.44
CA ASP A 32 7.79 3.11 21.92
C ASP A 32 9.20 3.41 22.48
N ALA A 33 9.87 4.46 21.98
CA ALA A 33 11.17 4.92 22.50
C ALA A 33 11.13 5.41 23.97
N ALA A 34 9.95 5.73 24.52
CA ALA A 34 9.76 6.23 25.88
C ALA A 34 9.40 5.12 26.90
N GLN A 35 9.12 3.89 26.46
CA GLN A 35 8.74 2.76 27.32
C GLN A 35 9.90 2.25 28.20
N ASN A 36 11.15 2.54 27.84
CA ASN A 36 12.36 2.11 28.57
C ASN A 36 12.64 2.86 29.90
N LYS A 37 11.68 3.61 30.45
CA LYS A 37 11.80 4.23 31.78
C LYS A 37 10.71 3.67 32.70
N ASN A 38 11.12 2.84 33.66
CA ASN A 38 10.31 2.14 34.67
C ASN A 38 9.45 3.02 35.63
N ASN A 39 9.07 4.24 35.26
CA ASN A 39 8.29 5.18 36.09
C ASN A 39 7.25 5.97 35.25
N LEU A 40 6.44 5.28 34.43
CA LEU A 40 5.28 5.92 33.78
C LEU A 40 4.17 6.12 34.83
N LYS A 41 3.99 7.37 35.28
CA LYS A 41 2.88 7.76 36.18
C LYS A 41 1.53 7.27 35.63
N LEU A 42 0.74 6.55 36.41
CA LEU A 42 -0.60 6.11 35.99
C LEU A 42 -1.43 7.35 35.56
N SER A 43 -1.82 7.39 34.29
CA SER A 43 -2.56 8.50 33.68
C SER A 43 -3.56 7.96 32.67
N GLY A 44 -4.80 8.44 32.70
CA GLY A 44 -5.89 8.02 31.83
C GLY A 44 -7.25 8.22 32.52
N THR A 45 -8.33 8.15 31.76
CA THR A 45 -9.68 8.40 32.29
C THR A 45 -10.32 7.13 32.85
N LEU A 46 -10.74 7.20 34.12
CA LEU A 46 -11.40 6.09 34.83
C LEU A 46 -12.61 5.57 34.05
N GLY A 47 -12.67 4.24 33.85
CA GLY A 47 -13.68 3.57 33.03
C GLY A 47 -13.16 3.09 31.66
N TYR A 48 -12.14 3.75 31.13
CA TYR A 48 -11.48 3.38 29.86
C TYR A 48 -10.10 2.75 30.06
N VAL A 49 -9.51 2.92 31.25
CA VAL A 49 -8.17 2.39 31.56
C VAL A 49 -8.21 0.86 31.62
N ALA A 50 -7.32 0.23 30.87
CA ALA A 50 -7.20 -1.22 30.84
C ALA A 50 -6.75 -1.80 32.21
N PRO A 51 -7.24 -2.99 32.60
CA PRO A 51 -7.01 -3.56 33.92
C PRO A 51 -5.53 -3.83 34.21
N GLU A 52 -4.76 -4.32 33.24
CA GLU A 52 -3.31 -4.54 33.36
C GLU A 52 -2.55 -3.23 33.59
N TYR A 53 -3.04 -2.12 33.03
CA TYR A 53 -2.41 -0.82 33.20
C TYR A 53 -2.73 -0.25 34.59
N LEU A 54 -3.95 -0.47 35.09
CA LEU A 54 -4.35 -0.09 36.45
C LEU A 54 -3.63 -0.89 37.54
N LEU A 55 -3.50 -2.21 37.33
CA LEU A 55 -2.99 -3.15 38.35
C LEU A 55 -1.46 -3.25 38.32
N ASP A 56 -0.87 -3.42 37.13
CA ASP A 56 0.56 -3.70 36.97
C ASP A 56 1.36 -2.50 36.45
N GLY A 57 0.69 -1.40 36.06
CA GLY A 57 1.34 -0.26 35.41
C GLY A 57 1.83 -0.55 33.99
N LYS A 58 1.46 -1.71 33.40
CA LYS A 58 1.89 -2.12 32.06
C LYS A 58 1.07 -1.42 30.99
N LEU A 59 1.68 -0.47 30.28
CA LEU A 59 1.06 0.23 29.17
C LEU A 59 1.49 -0.41 27.84
N THR A 60 0.52 -0.85 27.04
CA THR A 60 0.76 -1.46 25.72
C THR A 60 -0.19 -0.86 24.68
N ASP A 61 0.02 -1.16 23.40
CA ASP A 61 -0.93 -0.88 22.33
C ASP A 61 -2.31 -1.52 22.60
N LYS A 62 -2.33 -2.68 23.27
CA LYS A 62 -3.57 -3.37 23.70
C LYS A 62 -4.37 -2.59 24.75
N SER A 63 -3.75 -1.63 25.43
CA SER A 63 -4.48 -0.77 26.37
C SER A 63 -5.41 0.20 25.64
N ASP A 64 -5.03 0.70 24.46
CA ASP A 64 -5.93 1.50 23.61
C ASP A 64 -7.03 0.63 22.97
N VAL A 65 -6.73 -0.64 22.64
CA VAL A 65 -7.73 -1.59 22.13
C VAL A 65 -8.83 -1.82 23.18
N TYR A 66 -8.47 -1.94 24.46
CA TYR A 66 -9.44 -2.04 25.55
C TYR A 66 -10.33 -0.79 25.63
N ALA A 67 -9.71 0.40 25.63
CA ALA A 67 -10.44 1.66 25.67
C ALA A 67 -11.40 1.81 24.47
N PHE A 68 -10.98 1.38 23.28
CA PHE A 68 -11.85 1.33 22.10
C PHE A 68 -13.03 0.36 22.29
N GLY A 69 -12.80 -0.81 22.89
CA GLY A 69 -13.86 -1.75 23.27
C GLY A 69 -14.91 -1.12 24.18
N VAL A 70 -14.48 -0.31 25.16
CA VAL A 70 -15.40 0.45 26.03
C VAL A 70 -16.23 1.45 25.22
N VAL A 71 -15.62 2.16 24.27
CA VAL A 71 -16.34 3.07 23.36
C VAL A 71 -17.37 2.33 22.51
N LEU A 72 -17.06 1.12 22.01
CA LEU A 72 -18.03 0.29 21.30
C LEU A 72 -19.23 -0.08 22.18
N LEU A 73 -18.99 -0.42 23.45
CA LEU A 73 -20.09 -0.70 24.39
C LEU A 73 -20.94 0.54 24.66
N GLU A 74 -20.33 1.74 24.76
CA GLU A 74 -21.09 3.00 24.85
C GLU A 74 -21.99 3.20 23.63
N LEU A 75 -21.49 2.93 22.42
CA LEU A 75 -22.24 3.08 21.17
C LEU A 75 -23.40 2.07 21.07
N ILE A 76 -23.25 0.85 21.59
CA ILE A 76 -24.29 -0.19 21.55
C ILE A 76 -25.39 0.08 22.58
N PHE A 77 -25.02 0.51 23.79
CA PHE A 77 -25.95 0.59 24.93
C PHE A 77 -26.41 2.00 25.28
N GLY A 78 -25.79 3.05 24.73
CA GLY A 78 -26.14 4.45 25.03
C GLY A 78 -25.88 4.82 26.50
N ARG A 79 -25.02 4.07 27.20
CA ARG A 79 -24.71 4.23 28.63
C ARG A 79 -23.34 4.86 28.84
N LYS A 80 -23.17 5.54 29.97
CA LYS A 80 -21.85 6.06 30.38
C LYS A 80 -20.92 4.91 30.82
N PRO A 81 -19.60 5.02 30.60
CA PRO A 81 -18.63 3.98 30.97
C PRO A 81 -18.59 3.68 32.46
N VAL A 82 -18.86 4.69 33.28
CA VAL A 82 -18.94 4.59 34.74
C VAL A 82 -20.22 5.27 35.19
N GLU A 83 -21.10 4.49 35.80
CA GLU A 83 -22.34 4.98 36.38
C GLU A 83 -22.24 4.96 37.91
N LYS A 84 -22.58 6.08 38.55
CA LYS A 84 -22.62 6.19 40.02
C LYS A 84 -23.98 5.71 40.51
N LEU A 85 -24.02 4.53 41.12
CA LEU A 85 -25.24 3.95 41.71
C LEU A 85 -25.52 4.52 43.11
N ALA A 86 -24.46 4.85 43.85
CA ALA A 86 -24.50 5.49 45.16
C ALA A 86 -23.19 6.30 45.39
N PRO A 87 -23.09 7.15 46.42
CA PRO A 87 -21.90 7.97 46.69
C PRO A 87 -20.58 7.18 46.79
N ALA A 88 -20.65 5.89 47.14
CA ALA A 88 -19.51 4.97 47.28
C ALA A 88 -19.53 3.77 46.31
N GLN A 89 -20.51 3.67 45.40
CA GLN A 89 -20.64 2.54 44.48
C GLN A 89 -20.73 3.03 43.04
N CYS A 90 -19.70 2.69 42.26
CA CYS A 90 -19.63 2.94 40.82
C CYS A 90 -19.66 1.60 40.09
N GLN A 91 -20.45 1.48 39.04
CA GLN A 91 -20.46 0.31 38.17
C GLN A 91 -19.86 0.67 36.81
N SER A 92 -18.94 -0.16 36.32
CA SER A 92 -18.39 -0.03 34.96
C SER A 92 -19.33 -0.68 33.94
N ILE A 93 -19.47 -0.05 32.77
CA ILE A 93 -20.23 -0.60 31.64
C ILE A 93 -19.73 -1.99 31.26
N VAL A 94 -18.42 -2.27 31.38
CA VAL A 94 -17.85 -3.59 31.08
C VAL A 94 -18.36 -4.63 32.07
N THR A 95 -18.29 -4.34 33.37
CA THR A 95 -18.77 -5.25 34.43
C THR A 95 -20.26 -5.50 34.38
N TRP A 96 -21.03 -4.53 33.89
CA TRP A 96 -22.48 -4.64 33.70
C TRP A 96 -22.85 -5.41 32.42
N ALA A 97 -22.17 -5.13 31.30
CA ALA A 97 -22.50 -5.66 29.99
C ALA A 97 -22.03 -7.11 29.79
N MET A 98 -20.85 -7.47 30.28
CA MET A 98 -20.24 -8.79 30.02
C MET A 98 -21.14 -9.98 30.39
N PRO A 99 -21.81 -10.02 31.56
CA PRO A 99 -22.74 -11.12 31.91
C PRO A 99 -23.97 -11.20 31.01
N GLN A 100 -24.39 -10.07 30.43
CA GLN A 100 -25.55 -10.00 29.55
C GLN A 100 -25.19 -10.36 28.10
N LEU A 101 -23.95 -10.06 27.68
CA LEU A 101 -23.41 -10.38 26.36
C LEU A 101 -23.12 -11.88 26.17
N THR A 102 -22.98 -12.64 27.26
CA THR A 102 -22.92 -14.11 27.21
C THR A 102 -24.21 -14.76 26.73
N ASP A 103 -25.36 -14.10 26.91
CA ASP A 103 -26.68 -14.61 26.52
C ASP A 103 -27.20 -13.85 25.30
N ARG A 104 -27.00 -14.42 24.12
CA ARG A 104 -27.39 -13.80 22.84
C ARG A 104 -28.88 -13.45 22.78
N SER A 105 -29.74 -14.17 23.50
CA SER A 105 -31.18 -13.92 23.49
C SER A 105 -31.57 -12.59 24.15
N LYS A 106 -30.73 -12.07 25.06
CA LYS A 106 -30.98 -10.83 25.81
C LYS A 106 -30.42 -9.59 25.14
N LEU A 107 -29.48 -9.74 24.21
CA LEU A 107 -28.82 -8.59 23.58
C LEU A 107 -29.80 -7.61 22.91
N PRO A 108 -30.80 -8.04 22.11
CA PRO A 108 -31.72 -7.11 21.46
C PRO A 108 -32.56 -6.26 22.43
N SER A 109 -32.82 -6.74 23.64
CA SER A 109 -33.65 -6.03 24.62
C SER A 109 -32.90 -4.97 25.43
N ILE A 110 -31.57 -5.08 25.51
CA ILE A 110 -30.71 -4.20 26.30
C ILE A 110 -29.96 -3.15 25.47
N VAL A 111 -29.99 -3.26 24.15
CA VAL A 111 -29.47 -2.26 23.20
C VAL A 111 -30.21 -0.94 23.36
N ASP A 112 -29.49 0.16 23.11
CA ASP A 112 -30.03 1.52 23.14
C ASP A 112 -31.35 1.57 22.33
N PRO A 113 -32.46 1.99 22.96
CA PRO A 113 -33.77 2.08 22.30
C PRO A 113 -33.75 2.87 20.98
N VAL A 114 -32.84 3.84 20.82
CA VAL A 114 -32.76 4.71 19.64
C VAL A 114 -32.26 3.95 18.41
N ILE A 115 -31.40 2.94 18.57
CA ILE A 115 -30.75 2.22 17.47
C ILE A 115 -31.32 0.81 17.26
N ARG A 116 -32.20 0.35 18.16
CA ARG A 116 -32.73 -1.02 18.20
C ARG A 116 -33.37 -1.48 16.89
N ASP A 117 -34.16 -0.61 16.26
CA ASP A 117 -34.91 -0.92 15.04
C ASP A 117 -34.20 -0.42 13.76
N THR A 118 -33.00 0.15 13.89
CA THR A 118 -32.26 0.75 12.76
C THR A 118 -31.15 -0.15 12.22
N MET A 119 -30.95 -1.34 12.80
CA MET A 119 -29.83 -2.22 12.46
C MET A 119 -30.26 -3.68 12.28
N ASP A 120 -29.51 -4.42 11.45
CA ASP A 120 -29.67 -5.87 11.36
C ASP A 120 -29.13 -6.53 12.64
N LEU A 121 -29.92 -7.45 13.21
CA LEU A 121 -29.54 -8.21 14.40
C LEU A 121 -28.23 -8.98 14.18
N LYS A 122 -27.95 -9.44 12.96
CA LYS A 122 -26.67 -10.10 12.64
C LYS A 122 -25.48 -9.16 12.82
N HIS A 123 -25.57 -7.93 12.32
CA HIS A 123 -24.52 -6.92 12.48
C HIS A 123 -24.35 -6.53 13.95
N LEU A 124 -25.46 -6.40 14.71
CA LEU A 124 -25.42 -6.17 16.15
C LEU A 124 -24.61 -7.24 16.89
N TYR A 125 -24.86 -8.53 16.62
CA TYR A 125 -24.10 -9.62 17.23
C TYR A 125 -22.61 -9.57 16.88
N GLN A 126 -22.27 -9.17 15.66
CA GLN A 126 -20.89 -9.05 15.20
C GLN A 126 -20.16 -7.89 15.90
N VAL A 127 -20.76 -6.69 15.96
CA VAL A 127 -20.16 -5.54 16.67
C VAL A 127 -20.03 -5.85 18.17
N ALA A 128 -21.04 -6.49 18.77
CA ALA A 128 -20.99 -6.90 20.17
C ALA A 128 -19.89 -7.93 20.45
N ALA A 129 -19.68 -8.91 19.55
CA ALA A 129 -18.58 -9.88 19.68
C ALA A 129 -17.21 -9.18 19.61
N VAL A 130 -17.03 -8.23 18.69
CA VAL A 130 -15.81 -7.42 18.60
C VAL A 130 -15.59 -6.60 19.88
N ALA A 131 -16.64 -5.97 20.42
CA ALA A 131 -16.55 -5.23 21.67
C ALA A 131 -16.12 -6.14 22.84
N VAL A 132 -16.69 -7.34 22.97
CA VAL A 132 -16.34 -8.34 23.99
C VAL A 132 -14.87 -8.77 23.88
N LEU A 133 -14.37 -9.01 22.67
CA LEU A 133 -12.97 -9.37 22.44
C LEU A 133 -12.01 -8.22 22.81
N CYS A 134 -12.40 -6.98 22.52
CA CYS A 134 -11.58 -5.81 22.87
C CYS A 134 -11.48 -5.58 24.38
N VAL A 135 -12.53 -5.84 25.16
CA VAL A 135 -12.56 -5.59 26.63
C VAL A 135 -12.08 -6.78 27.48
N GLN A 136 -11.41 -7.76 26.89
CA GLN A 136 -10.89 -8.91 27.63
C GLN A 136 -9.90 -8.45 28.73
N PRO A 137 -9.95 -9.05 29.95
CA PRO A 137 -9.04 -8.69 31.03
C PRO A 137 -7.58 -8.90 30.66
N GLU A 138 -7.30 -10.03 30.01
CA GLU A 138 -5.96 -10.42 29.57
C GLU A 138 -5.63 -9.76 28.21
N PRO A 139 -4.56 -8.94 28.11
CA PRO A 139 -4.22 -8.21 26.87
C PRO A 139 -3.97 -9.10 25.67
N SER A 140 -3.43 -10.31 25.89
CA SER A 140 -3.12 -11.27 24.82
C SER A 140 -4.36 -11.83 24.12
N TYR A 141 -5.54 -11.79 24.75
CA TYR A 141 -6.81 -12.18 24.14
C TYR A 141 -7.49 -11.05 23.36
N ARG A 142 -7.01 -9.81 23.50
CA ARG A 142 -7.52 -8.70 22.71
C ARG A 142 -6.99 -8.81 21.28
N PRO A 143 -7.82 -8.61 20.24
CA PRO A 143 -7.40 -8.67 18.85
C PRO A 143 -6.41 -7.54 18.50
N LEU A 144 -5.78 -7.61 17.33
CA LEU A 144 -5.08 -6.43 16.81
C LEU A 144 -6.12 -5.40 16.35
N ILE A 145 -5.78 -4.12 16.48
CA ILE A 145 -6.70 -3.04 16.03
C ILE A 145 -7.00 -3.13 14.53
N THR A 146 -6.10 -3.73 13.74
CA THR A 146 -6.30 -4.05 12.33
C THR A 146 -7.38 -5.11 12.11
N ASP A 147 -7.46 -6.12 12.97
CA ASP A 147 -8.46 -7.19 12.88
C ASP A 147 -9.83 -6.65 13.30
N VAL A 148 -9.85 -5.78 14.32
CA VAL A 148 -11.04 -5.01 14.73
C VAL A 148 -11.54 -4.17 13.56
N LEU A 149 -10.65 -3.43 12.89
CA LEU A 149 -10.98 -2.63 11.71
C LEU A 149 -11.57 -3.49 10.59
N HIS A 150 -10.93 -4.60 10.23
CA HIS A 150 -11.43 -5.51 9.19
C HIS A 150 -12.78 -6.16 9.56
N SER A 151 -13.05 -6.35 10.85
CA SER A 151 -14.34 -6.88 11.32
C SER A 151 -15.45 -5.83 11.24
N LEU A 152 -15.13 -4.54 11.39
CA LEU A 152 -16.12 -3.44 11.39
C LEU A 152 -16.41 -2.89 10.00
N ILE A 153 -15.43 -2.82 9.09
CA ILE A 153 -15.60 -2.31 7.72
C ILE A 153 -16.80 -2.91 6.98
N PRO A 154 -17.00 -4.25 6.91
CA PRO A 154 -18.12 -4.82 6.17
C PRO A 154 -19.50 -4.55 6.81
N LEU A 155 -19.52 -4.05 8.05
CA LEU A 155 -20.76 -3.74 8.79
C LEU A 155 -21.24 -2.30 8.57
N VAL A 156 -20.37 -1.43 8.04
CA VAL A 156 -20.70 -0.02 7.79
C VAL A 156 -21.22 0.11 6.35
N PRO A 157 -22.33 0.81 6.10
CA PRO A 157 -22.80 1.10 4.74
C PRO A 157 -21.73 1.86 3.93
N MET A 158 -21.64 1.59 2.62
CA MET A 158 -20.63 2.20 1.76
C MET A 158 -20.69 3.74 1.77
N GLU A 159 -21.88 4.32 1.91
CA GLU A 159 -22.09 5.77 1.98
C GLU A 159 -21.51 6.40 3.25
N LEU A 160 -21.34 5.61 4.32
CA LEU A 160 -20.85 6.04 5.63
C LEU A 160 -19.39 5.64 5.89
N GLY A 161 -18.71 5.06 4.89
CA GLY A 161 -17.32 4.63 5.00
C GLY A 161 -17.12 3.12 5.17
N GLY A 162 -18.07 2.29 4.72
CA GLY A 162 -17.95 0.82 4.56
C GLY A 162 -16.90 0.34 3.55
N THR A 163 -15.90 1.16 3.28
CA THR A 163 -14.80 0.93 2.37
C THR A 163 -13.57 1.56 3.02
N LEU A 164 -12.37 1.01 2.82
CA LEU A 164 -11.11 1.52 3.39
C LEU A 164 -10.76 2.97 2.97
N ARG A 165 -11.58 3.62 2.14
CA ARG A 165 -11.43 5.01 1.70
C ARG A 165 -11.84 5.99 2.81
N ILE A 166 -10.85 6.56 3.51
CA ILE A 166 -11.09 7.67 4.44
C ILE A 166 -11.58 8.91 3.67
N HIS A 167 -12.80 9.36 3.98
CA HIS A 167 -13.41 10.57 3.43
C HIS A 167 -12.57 11.82 3.72
N ARG A 168 -12.20 12.57 2.67
CA ARG A 168 -11.50 13.86 2.77
C ARG A 168 -12.50 15.02 2.78
N LYS A 169 -12.58 15.77 3.89
CA LYS A 169 -13.28 17.08 3.90
C LYS A 169 -12.46 18.16 3.21
N LYS A 170 -13.10 18.85 2.25
CA LYS A 170 -12.67 20.14 1.72
C LYS A 170 -12.73 21.19 2.83
N LYS A 171 -11.59 21.79 3.19
CA LYS A 171 -11.59 23.11 3.84
C LYS A 171 -12.03 24.14 2.80
N LYS A 172 -13.13 24.84 3.06
CA LYS A 172 -13.38 26.16 2.47
C LYS A 172 -12.36 27.11 3.09
N ASN A 173 -11.29 27.41 2.37
CA ASN A 173 -10.50 28.61 2.64
C ASN A 173 -10.84 29.63 1.55
N ASN A 174 -11.53 30.69 1.97
CA ASN A 174 -11.60 31.94 1.24
C ASN A 174 -10.19 32.53 1.18
N SER A 175 -9.46 32.23 0.11
CA SER A 175 -8.30 33.01 -0.32
C SER A 175 -8.04 32.76 -1.81
N GLU A 176 -9.07 32.94 -2.64
CA GLU A 176 -8.91 33.17 -4.07
C GLU A 176 -9.22 34.64 -4.34
N LYS A 177 -8.17 35.45 -4.26
CA LYS A 177 -8.01 36.68 -5.05
C LYS A 177 -6.55 37.09 -4.93
N LEU A 178 -5.71 36.53 -5.78
CA LEU A 178 -4.77 37.28 -6.60
C LEU A 178 -4.11 36.32 -7.61
N LEU A 179 -4.07 36.78 -8.86
CA LEU A 179 -3.34 36.21 -10.01
C LEU A 179 -4.07 35.13 -10.84
N THR A 180 -5.25 35.47 -11.33
CA THR A 180 -5.66 35.11 -12.70
C THR A 180 -5.57 36.35 -13.56
N GLN A 181 -4.47 36.51 -14.28
CA GLN A 181 -4.35 37.33 -15.50
C GLN A 181 -2.94 37.14 -16.06
N ALA A 182 -2.84 36.29 -17.09
CA ALA A 182 -1.86 36.38 -18.17
C ALA A 182 -2.22 35.32 -19.21
N ASP A 183 -3.16 35.73 -20.06
CA ASP A 183 -3.41 35.38 -21.44
C ASP A 183 -2.64 34.22 -22.08
N ASP A 184 -3.47 33.34 -22.63
CA ASP A 184 -3.19 32.39 -23.70
C ASP A 184 -2.96 33.19 -25.00
N HIS A 185 -1.71 33.21 -25.49
CA HIS A 185 -1.43 33.53 -26.88
C HIS A 185 -0.33 32.60 -27.41
N SER A 186 -0.76 31.77 -28.35
CA SER A 186 0.00 31.03 -29.35
C SER A 186 1.25 31.76 -29.86
N LEU A 187 2.40 31.09 -29.88
CA LEU A 187 3.48 31.37 -30.83
C LEU A 187 4.22 30.07 -31.21
N GLU A 188 3.98 29.64 -32.44
CA GLU A 188 4.96 28.95 -33.27
C GLU A 188 6.10 29.93 -33.66
N ASP A 189 7.25 29.34 -33.99
CA ASP A 189 8.44 29.91 -34.63
C ASP A 189 9.31 30.93 -33.86
N ALA A 190 10.55 30.53 -33.56
CA ALA A 190 11.70 30.86 -34.41
C ALA A 190 13.02 30.71 -33.65
N GLU A 191 13.93 29.96 -34.28
CA GLU A 191 15.37 30.10 -34.09
C GLU A 191 15.80 31.57 -34.18
N LYS A 192 16.49 32.07 -33.15
CA LYS A 192 17.63 33.00 -33.28
C LYS A 192 18.30 33.20 -31.92
N GLY A 193 19.60 32.95 -31.89
CA GLY A 193 20.44 33.03 -30.70
C GLY A 193 20.51 34.44 -30.12
N VAL A 194 20.32 34.52 -28.81
CA VAL A 194 20.95 35.51 -27.94
C VAL A 194 21.51 34.75 -26.76
N ALA A 195 22.84 34.75 -26.63
CA ALA A 195 23.56 34.12 -25.55
C ALA A 195 23.29 34.85 -24.23
N LEU A 196 22.35 34.34 -23.44
CA LEU A 196 22.23 34.64 -22.01
C LEU A 196 22.98 33.54 -21.26
N SER A 197 23.95 33.92 -20.41
CA SER A 197 24.81 32.97 -19.71
C SER A 197 23.98 31.92 -18.92
N PRO A 198 24.24 30.61 -19.11
CA PRO A 198 23.52 29.53 -18.43
C PRO A 198 23.64 29.54 -16.90
N SER A 199 24.53 30.31 -16.28
CA SER A 199 24.70 30.26 -14.83
C SER A 199 23.56 30.92 -14.04
N SER A 200 22.96 32.00 -14.56
CA SER A 200 22.01 32.83 -13.78
C SER A 200 20.58 32.29 -13.74
N PHE A 201 20.12 31.63 -14.81
CA PHE A 201 18.78 31.03 -14.88
C PHE A 201 18.71 29.74 -14.06
N PHE A 202 19.82 28.99 -14.03
CA PHE A 202 19.91 27.67 -13.41
C PHE A 202 20.12 27.73 -11.89
N ALA A 203 20.85 28.75 -11.39
CA ALA A 203 20.91 29.02 -9.94
C ALA A 203 19.53 29.34 -9.32
N LYS A 204 18.62 29.96 -10.09
CA LYS A 204 17.25 30.26 -9.67
C LYS A 204 16.39 28.99 -9.53
N CYS A 205 16.55 28.02 -10.45
CA CYS A 205 15.85 26.73 -10.39
C CYS A 205 16.25 25.88 -9.18
N ASN A 206 17.54 25.89 -8.80
CA ASN A 206 18.02 25.14 -7.63
C ASN A 206 17.45 25.66 -6.30
N SER A 207 17.39 26.98 -6.15
CA SER A 207 16.75 27.62 -5.00
C SER A 207 15.27 27.23 -4.92
N LEU A 208 14.55 27.25 -6.04
CA LEU A 208 13.13 26.90 -6.11
C LEU A 208 12.86 25.43 -5.79
N CYS A 209 13.67 24.48 -6.28
CA CYS A 209 13.53 23.05 -5.92
C CYS A 209 13.79 22.80 -4.44
N THR A 210 14.85 23.39 -3.89
CA THR A 210 15.20 23.21 -2.49
C THR A 210 14.11 23.78 -1.58
N LEU A 211 13.52 24.93 -1.95
CA LEU A 211 12.35 25.50 -1.27
C LEU A 211 11.09 24.63 -1.42
N SER A 212 10.85 24.06 -2.61
CA SER A 212 9.70 23.18 -2.93
C SER A 212 9.70 21.87 -2.14
N LEU A 213 10.88 21.36 -1.76
CA LEU A 213 11.06 20.11 -1.03
C LEU A 213 11.28 20.29 0.48
N LYS A 214 11.49 21.52 0.92
CA LYS A 214 11.74 21.85 2.33
C LYS A 214 10.55 21.42 3.20
N GLY A 215 10.81 20.55 4.18
CA GLY A 215 9.80 20.02 5.10
C GLY A 215 9.07 18.75 4.64
N PHE A 216 9.37 18.25 3.43
CA PHE A 216 8.86 16.95 2.98
C PHE A 216 9.82 15.82 3.36
N ALA A 217 11.09 15.91 2.98
CA ALA A 217 12.08 14.86 3.22
C ALA A 217 13.33 15.40 3.91
N SER A 218 14.11 14.51 4.52
CA SER A 218 15.41 14.84 5.10
C SER A 218 16.40 15.25 4.01
N PHE A 219 17.04 16.41 4.16
CA PHE A 219 18.12 16.85 3.29
C PHE A 219 19.44 16.22 3.73
N ILE A 220 20.18 15.64 2.80
CA ILE A 220 21.50 15.04 3.02
C ILE A 220 22.52 15.89 2.26
N ASP A 221 23.59 16.30 2.93
CA ASP A 221 24.65 17.09 2.29
C ASP A 221 25.30 16.28 1.15
N TYR A 222 25.44 16.92 -0.03
CA TYR A 222 26.02 16.31 -1.22
C TYR A 222 27.42 15.74 -0.93
N LYS A 223 28.23 16.44 -0.13
CA LYS A 223 29.58 15.96 0.23
C LYS A 223 29.57 14.62 0.94
N MET A 224 28.53 14.34 1.74
CA MET A 224 28.37 13.04 2.38
C MET A 224 28.06 11.95 1.35
N ILE A 225 27.21 12.25 0.36
CA ILE A 225 26.87 11.34 -0.73
C ILE A 225 28.08 11.07 -1.64
N GLU A 226 28.83 12.12 -2.01
CA GLU A 226 30.04 12.01 -2.81
C GLU A 226 31.08 11.12 -2.13
N LYS A 227 31.33 11.35 -0.83
CA LYS A 227 32.20 10.48 -0.01
C LYS A 227 31.68 9.04 0.07
N ALA A 228 30.40 8.85 0.36
CA ALA A 228 29.78 7.53 0.56
C ALA A 228 29.78 6.67 -0.72
N THR A 229 29.73 7.31 -1.89
CA THR A 229 29.80 6.67 -3.22
C THR A 229 31.24 6.50 -3.74
N LYS A 230 32.25 6.93 -2.97
CA LYS A 230 33.67 7.01 -3.39
C LYS A 230 33.85 7.85 -4.66
N ASN A 231 33.30 9.07 -4.67
CA ASN A 231 33.29 9.97 -5.82
C ASN A 231 32.56 9.39 -7.04
N PHE A 232 31.43 8.71 -6.80
CA PHE A 232 30.63 8.06 -7.85
C PHE A 232 31.45 7.07 -8.72
N ASP A 233 32.28 6.25 -8.08
CA ASP A 233 33.08 5.22 -8.74
C ASP A 233 32.18 4.28 -9.57
N LYS A 234 32.60 4.01 -10.81
CA LYS A 234 31.87 3.15 -11.74
C LYS A 234 31.71 1.72 -11.22
N ILE A 235 32.63 1.24 -10.37
CA ILE A 235 32.56 -0.08 -9.75
C ILE A 235 31.32 -0.20 -8.84
N ASN A 236 30.81 0.93 -8.32
CA ASN A 236 29.66 0.94 -7.43
C ASN A 236 28.32 1.10 -8.17
N ILE A 237 28.29 1.11 -9.50
CA ILE A 237 27.05 1.24 -10.26
C ILE A 237 26.21 -0.04 -10.09
N LEU A 238 24.97 0.13 -9.63
CA LEU A 238 23.95 -0.92 -9.49
C LEU A 238 23.03 -0.95 -10.72
N ASP A 239 22.72 0.22 -11.28
CA ASP A 239 21.86 0.36 -12.46
C ASP A 239 22.24 1.60 -13.27
N GLU A 240 22.17 1.47 -14.60
CA GLU A 240 22.42 2.51 -15.59
C GLU A 240 21.28 2.52 -16.60
N SER A 241 20.33 3.42 -16.37
CA SER A 241 19.07 3.50 -17.14
C SER A 241 18.82 4.93 -17.63
N GLY A 242 19.28 5.24 -18.85
CA GLY A 242 19.07 6.55 -19.48
C GLY A 242 19.68 7.71 -18.69
N PHE A 243 18.87 8.67 -18.24
CA PHE A 243 19.29 9.83 -17.45
C PHE A 243 19.37 9.56 -15.93
N LYS A 244 19.28 8.29 -15.51
CA LYS A 244 19.25 7.85 -14.12
C LYS A 244 20.36 6.83 -13.89
N LEU A 245 21.16 7.06 -12.85
CA LEU A 245 22.23 6.16 -12.39
C LEU A 245 21.97 5.80 -10.93
N VAL A 246 22.14 4.54 -10.56
CA VAL A 246 22.01 4.10 -9.16
C VAL A 246 23.35 3.55 -8.70
N TYR A 247 23.85 4.06 -7.57
CA TYR A 247 25.12 3.67 -6.99
C TYR A 247 24.91 2.98 -5.64
N LYS A 248 25.70 1.95 -5.35
CA LYS A 248 25.89 1.46 -3.99
C LYS A 248 26.74 2.47 -3.22
N ALA A 249 26.33 2.77 -1.99
CA ALA A 249 27.07 3.66 -1.11
C ALA A 249 27.05 3.14 0.33
N ILE A 250 28.03 3.56 1.13
CA ILE A 250 28.12 3.26 2.55
C ILE A 250 28.20 4.59 3.29
N LEU A 251 27.18 4.90 4.09
CA LEU A 251 27.15 6.10 4.91
C LEU A 251 28.17 6.02 6.05
N ASP A 252 28.53 7.15 6.65
CA ASP A 252 29.54 7.23 7.73
C ASP A 252 29.20 6.35 8.94
N ASN A 253 27.92 6.06 9.17
CA ASN A 253 27.44 5.18 10.23
C ASN A 253 27.49 3.67 9.86
N GLY A 254 28.05 3.32 8.70
CA GLY A 254 28.13 1.94 8.20
C GLY A 254 26.89 1.43 7.48
N THR A 255 25.84 2.24 7.35
CA THR A 255 24.61 1.83 6.65
C THR A 255 24.85 1.74 5.14
N GLU A 256 24.60 0.57 4.56
CA GLU A 256 24.60 0.40 3.10
C GLU A 256 23.31 0.96 2.48
N VAL A 257 23.45 1.79 1.45
CA VAL A 257 22.35 2.50 0.80
C VAL A 257 22.49 2.47 -0.72
N ALA A 258 21.40 2.75 -1.42
CA ALA A 258 21.39 2.99 -2.86
C ALA A 258 21.18 4.49 -3.14
N VAL A 259 22.09 5.11 -3.89
CA VAL A 259 22.02 6.52 -4.27
C VAL A 259 21.60 6.62 -5.74
N LYS A 260 20.37 7.08 -5.97
CA LYS A 260 19.86 7.37 -7.32
C LYS A 260 20.22 8.80 -7.70
N LYS A 261 21.09 8.93 -8.69
CA LYS A 261 21.51 10.18 -9.33
C LYS A 261 20.65 10.43 -10.56
N VAL A 262 20.01 11.60 -10.61
CA VAL A 262 19.08 12.01 -11.69
C VAL A 262 19.54 13.33 -12.27
N PHE A 263 19.82 13.35 -13.57
CA PHE A 263 20.17 14.59 -14.29
C PHE A 263 18.89 15.35 -14.65
N CYS A 264 18.59 16.45 -13.96
CA CYS A 264 17.37 17.23 -14.10
C CYS A 264 17.42 18.21 -15.28
N LEU A 265 17.83 17.73 -16.46
CA LEU A 265 18.05 18.53 -17.68
C LEU A 265 16.77 19.17 -18.23
N THR A 266 15.59 18.66 -17.86
CA THR A 266 14.30 19.18 -18.30
C THR A 266 13.35 19.35 -17.12
N LYS A 267 12.39 20.29 -17.26
CA LYS A 267 11.31 20.48 -16.28
C LYS A 267 10.49 19.19 -16.04
N GLY A 268 10.39 18.30 -17.03
CA GLY A 268 9.71 17.01 -16.88
C GLY A 268 10.43 16.09 -15.89
N ILE A 269 11.73 15.88 -16.09
CA ILE A 269 12.57 15.02 -15.24
C ILE A 269 12.69 15.62 -13.82
N GLN A 270 12.78 16.95 -13.72
CA GLN A 270 12.79 17.64 -12.43
C GLN A 270 11.49 17.40 -11.64
N ARG A 271 10.32 17.47 -12.31
CA ARG A 271 9.03 17.14 -11.67
C ARG A 271 8.95 15.69 -11.23
N GLU A 272 9.48 14.75 -12.01
CA GLU A 272 9.55 13.34 -11.60
C GLU A 272 10.36 13.17 -10.32
N PHE A 273 11.55 13.76 -10.26
CA PHE A 273 12.41 13.73 -9.08
C PHE A 273 11.69 14.32 -7.86
N GLU A 274 11.12 15.52 -8.00
CA GLU A 274 10.39 16.16 -6.89
C GLU A 274 9.19 15.33 -6.42
N ASN A 275 8.45 14.75 -7.36
CA ASN A 275 7.28 13.93 -7.06
C ASN A 275 7.67 12.68 -6.29
N GLU A 276 8.74 12.00 -6.71
CA GLU A 276 9.28 10.82 -6.04
C GLU A 276 9.67 11.13 -4.59
N VAL A 277 10.43 12.22 -4.35
CA VAL A 277 10.83 12.65 -3.00
C VAL A 277 9.62 13.03 -2.14
N LYS A 278 8.65 13.77 -2.71
CA LYS A 278 7.43 14.21 -2.00
C LYS A 278 6.49 13.06 -1.64
N LEU A 279 6.42 12.01 -2.46
CA LEU A 279 5.55 10.87 -2.18
C LEU A 279 6.18 9.95 -1.15
N LEU A 280 7.44 9.55 -1.34
CA LEU A 280 8.12 8.61 -0.46
C LEU A 280 8.35 9.15 0.96
N SER A 281 8.38 10.47 1.14
CA SER A 281 8.39 11.06 2.48
C SER A 281 7.10 10.92 3.27
N ARG A 282 5.96 10.64 2.60
CA ARG A 282 4.62 10.69 3.22
C ARG A 282 4.14 9.34 3.72
N PHE A 283 4.76 8.25 3.32
CA PHE A 283 4.31 6.91 3.67
C PHE A 283 5.49 5.95 3.84
N HIS A 284 5.25 4.90 4.63
CA HIS A 284 6.19 3.81 4.84
C HIS A 284 5.39 2.51 4.81
N HIS A 285 5.81 1.57 3.97
CA HIS A 285 5.15 0.27 3.83
C HIS A 285 6.19 -0.80 3.50
N SER A 286 6.01 -2.01 4.03
CA SER A 286 6.97 -3.11 3.88
C SER A 286 7.23 -3.52 2.42
N ASN A 287 6.29 -3.24 1.52
CA ASN A 287 6.39 -3.54 0.08
C ASN A 287 6.48 -2.30 -0.81
N VAL A 288 6.91 -1.17 -0.25
CA VAL A 288 7.23 0.06 -1.00
C VAL A 288 8.62 0.53 -0.59
N ILE A 289 9.43 1.00 -1.55
CA ILE A 289 10.81 1.42 -1.28
C ILE A 289 10.85 2.58 -0.28
N SER A 290 11.76 2.52 0.69
CA SER A 290 11.96 3.58 1.69
C SER A 290 13.08 4.52 1.24
N SER A 291 12.88 5.83 1.40
CA SER A 291 13.94 6.84 1.20
C SER A 291 14.44 7.38 2.54
N TYR A 292 15.75 7.54 2.66
CA TYR A 292 16.40 8.19 3.80
C TYR A 292 16.44 9.71 3.64
N GLY A 293 16.42 10.19 2.40
CA GLY A 293 16.48 11.61 2.12
C GLY A 293 16.86 11.90 0.68
N TYR A 294 17.11 13.18 0.42
CA TYR A 294 17.49 13.69 -0.89
C TYR A 294 18.62 14.70 -0.78
N SER A 295 19.29 14.94 -1.89
CA SER A 295 20.23 16.04 -2.07
C SER A 295 20.07 16.64 -3.45
N ILE A 296 20.54 17.86 -3.62
CA ILE A 296 20.56 18.57 -4.90
C ILE A 296 21.91 19.27 -5.00
N GLU A 297 22.66 18.97 -6.05
CA GLU A 297 23.91 19.64 -6.38
C GLU A 297 23.87 20.02 -7.85
N ASN A 298 23.99 21.31 -8.15
CA ASN A 298 23.81 21.85 -9.50
C ASN A 298 22.48 21.36 -10.12
N GLU A 299 22.49 20.84 -11.35
CA GLU A 299 21.31 20.31 -12.04
C GLU A 299 21.06 18.82 -11.76
N THR A 300 21.65 18.29 -10.69
CA THR A 300 21.58 16.86 -10.36
C THR A 300 20.84 16.66 -9.05
N GLY A 301 19.74 15.90 -9.13
CA GLY A 301 19.01 15.42 -7.97
C GLY A 301 19.57 14.08 -7.49
N PHE A 302 19.62 13.88 -6.19
CA PHE A 302 20.01 12.63 -5.55
C PHE A 302 18.91 12.17 -4.60
N VAL A 303 18.53 10.90 -4.69
CA VAL A 303 17.66 10.26 -3.70
C VAL A 303 18.41 9.09 -3.07
N VAL A 304 18.40 9.02 -1.74
CA VAL A 304 19.07 7.96 -0.99
C VAL A 304 18.02 6.97 -0.51
N TYR A 305 18.11 5.73 -0.95
CA TYR A 305 17.19 4.64 -0.64
C TYR A 305 17.85 3.57 0.23
N GLU A 306 17.01 2.74 0.84
CA GLU A 306 17.45 1.42 1.31
C GLU A 306 18.08 0.58 0.19
N LEU A 307 19.09 -0.23 0.53
CA LEU A 307 19.79 -1.05 -0.45
C LEU A 307 19.02 -2.35 -0.73
N MET A 308 18.61 -2.51 -1.99
CA MET A 308 17.94 -3.71 -2.51
C MET A 308 18.99 -4.64 -3.13
N HIS A 309 19.52 -5.56 -2.33
CA HIS A 309 20.72 -6.34 -2.63
C HIS A 309 20.61 -7.22 -3.88
N ASN A 310 19.41 -7.70 -4.19
CA ASN A 310 19.16 -8.55 -5.35
C ASN A 310 18.74 -7.75 -6.59
N GLY A 311 18.76 -6.42 -6.53
CA GLY A 311 18.44 -5.54 -7.66
C GLY A 311 16.97 -5.64 -8.08
N SER A 312 16.70 -5.45 -9.36
CA SER A 312 15.34 -5.47 -9.91
C SER A 312 14.85 -6.90 -10.21
N LEU A 313 13.53 -7.09 -10.20
CA LEU A 313 12.89 -8.32 -10.65
C LEU A 313 13.19 -8.58 -12.13
N GLU A 314 13.27 -7.54 -12.98
CA GLU A 314 13.65 -7.68 -14.40
C GLU A 314 15.02 -8.36 -14.53
N THR A 315 16.01 -7.89 -13.78
CA THR A 315 17.37 -8.48 -13.80
C THR A 315 17.37 -9.90 -13.25
N GLN A 316 16.61 -10.19 -12.20
CA GLN A 316 16.57 -11.54 -11.62
C GLN A 316 15.82 -12.54 -12.49
N LEU A 317 14.79 -12.11 -13.22
CA LEU A 317 13.94 -12.97 -14.03
C LEU A 317 14.49 -13.15 -15.45
N HIS A 318 14.90 -12.06 -16.10
CA HIS A 318 15.29 -12.04 -17.51
C HIS A 318 16.78 -11.78 -17.74
N GLY A 319 17.53 -11.45 -16.69
CA GLY A 319 18.97 -11.21 -16.78
C GLY A 319 19.79 -12.50 -16.94
N PRO A 320 21.12 -12.42 -16.74
CA PRO A 320 22.03 -13.54 -16.97
C PRO A 320 21.71 -14.80 -16.16
N SER A 321 21.12 -14.64 -14.97
CA SER A 321 20.71 -15.76 -14.12
C SER A 321 19.45 -16.48 -14.62
N ARG A 322 18.70 -15.88 -15.55
CA ARG A 322 17.44 -16.40 -16.14
C ARG A 322 16.49 -16.98 -15.10
N GLY A 323 16.27 -16.28 -14.00
CA GLY A 323 15.34 -16.72 -12.97
C GLY A 323 15.79 -17.92 -12.14
N SER A 324 17.04 -18.39 -12.24
CA SER A 324 17.55 -19.57 -11.50
C SER A 324 17.40 -19.47 -9.99
N GLN A 325 17.45 -18.26 -9.42
CA GLN A 325 17.24 -18.02 -7.99
C GLN A 325 15.75 -17.81 -7.63
N LEU A 326 14.86 -17.73 -8.62
CA LEU A 326 13.43 -17.48 -8.45
C LEU A 326 12.65 -18.79 -8.58
N SER A 327 12.72 -19.62 -7.53
CA SER A 327 11.80 -20.76 -7.39
C SER A 327 10.34 -20.31 -7.42
N TRP A 328 9.42 -21.22 -7.72
CA TRP A 328 7.99 -20.88 -7.75
C TRP A 328 7.51 -20.21 -6.47
N HIS A 329 7.95 -20.69 -5.31
CA HIS A 329 7.60 -20.10 -4.02
C HIS A 329 8.09 -18.65 -3.86
N ARG A 330 9.29 -18.34 -4.34
CA ARG A 330 9.81 -16.96 -4.36
C ARG A 330 9.01 -16.09 -5.31
N ARG A 331 8.64 -16.60 -6.50
CA ARG A 331 7.79 -15.87 -7.45
C ARG A 331 6.41 -15.56 -6.90
N LEU A 332 5.77 -16.53 -6.25
CA LEU A 332 4.49 -16.35 -5.56
C LEU A 332 4.59 -15.32 -4.41
N LYS A 333 5.65 -15.41 -3.60
CA LYS A 333 5.91 -14.44 -2.55
C LYS A 333 6.11 -13.02 -3.12
N ILE A 334 6.88 -12.88 -4.20
CA ILE A 334 7.08 -11.61 -4.90
C ILE A 334 5.75 -11.07 -5.43
N ALA A 335 4.92 -11.90 -6.06
CA ALA A 335 3.58 -11.51 -6.50
C ALA A 335 2.71 -11.00 -5.34
N LEU A 336 2.73 -11.71 -4.21
CA LEU A 336 1.99 -11.32 -3.00
C LEU A 336 2.51 -9.99 -2.41
N ASP A 337 3.83 -9.81 -2.34
CA ASP A 337 4.48 -8.59 -1.88
C ASP A 337 4.07 -7.38 -2.76
N ILE A 338 4.09 -7.53 -4.09
CA ILE A 338 3.64 -6.48 -5.02
C ILE A 338 2.15 -6.16 -4.81
N ALA A 339 1.29 -7.17 -4.69
CA ALA A 339 -0.14 -6.98 -4.47
C ALA A 339 -0.43 -6.21 -3.16
N ARG A 340 0.30 -6.52 -2.08
CA ARG A 340 0.23 -5.77 -0.81
C ARG A 340 0.67 -4.32 -0.98
N GLY A 341 1.76 -4.09 -1.71
CA GLY A 341 2.22 -2.74 -2.05
C GLY A 341 1.18 -1.95 -2.84
N LEU A 342 0.54 -2.56 -3.84
CA LEU A 342 -0.51 -1.93 -4.64
C LEU A 342 -1.78 -1.66 -3.83
N GLN A 343 -2.24 -2.59 -3.00
CA GLN A 343 -3.38 -2.37 -2.10
C GLN A 343 -3.12 -1.17 -1.19
N TYR A 344 -1.91 -1.09 -0.62
CA TYR A 344 -1.52 0.05 0.20
C TYR A 344 -1.64 1.37 -0.57
N LEU A 345 -1.11 1.43 -1.80
CA LEU A 345 -1.13 2.64 -2.61
C LEU A 345 -2.55 3.03 -3.10
N ASN A 346 -3.32 2.06 -3.61
CA ASN A 346 -4.60 2.33 -4.26
C ASN A 346 -5.77 2.43 -3.28
N GLU A 347 -5.74 1.70 -2.17
CA GLU A 347 -6.89 1.59 -1.26
C GLU A 347 -6.63 2.19 0.13
N LEU A 348 -5.41 2.06 0.68
CA LEU A 348 -5.10 2.48 2.05
C LEU A 348 -4.50 3.89 2.15
N CYS A 349 -3.79 4.36 1.13
CA CYS A 349 -3.28 5.72 1.08
C CYS A 349 -4.43 6.72 0.90
N ILE A 350 -4.44 7.78 1.71
CA ILE A 350 -5.38 8.90 1.55
C ILE A 350 -4.61 10.19 1.30
N PRO A 351 -4.72 10.76 0.09
CA PRO A 351 -5.50 10.30 -1.06
C PRO A 351 -4.89 9.05 -1.73
N PRO A 352 -5.68 8.26 -2.48
CA PRO A 352 -5.16 7.15 -3.26
C PRO A 352 -4.04 7.56 -4.21
N ILE A 353 -3.07 6.67 -4.39
CA ILE A 353 -1.90 6.85 -5.24
C ILE A 353 -1.96 5.78 -6.33
N ILE A 354 -1.90 6.21 -7.59
CA ILE A 354 -1.73 5.35 -8.76
C ILE A 354 -0.26 5.45 -9.18
N HIS A 355 0.43 4.32 -9.27
CA HIS A 355 1.86 4.23 -9.56
C HIS A 355 2.19 4.65 -11.01
N ARG A 356 1.40 4.18 -11.99
CA ARG A 356 1.47 4.51 -13.44
C ARG A 356 2.72 4.06 -14.19
N ASN A 357 3.71 3.53 -13.50
CA ASN A 357 4.95 3.01 -14.10
C ASN A 357 5.30 1.63 -13.53
N LEU A 358 4.30 0.81 -13.21
CA LEU A 358 4.54 -0.51 -12.64
C LEU A 358 5.06 -1.48 -13.71
N LYS A 359 6.22 -2.06 -13.48
CA LYS A 359 6.87 -3.06 -14.36
C LYS A 359 7.98 -3.82 -13.60
N PRO A 360 8.50 -4.93 -14.13
CA PRO A 360 9.55 -5.71 -13.45
C PRO A 360 10.80 -4.91 -13.05
N SER A 361 11.23 -3.90 -13.83
CA SER A 361 12.39 -3.05 -13.45
C SER A 361 12.13 -2.18 -12.22
N THR A 362 10.86 -1.85 -11.96
CA THR A 362 10.43 -1.02 -10.81
C THR A 362 10.10 -1.84 -9.58
N ILE A 363 10.27 -3.16 -9.63
CA ILE A 363 10.14 -4.04 -8.47
C ILE A 363 11.54 -4.41 -8.01
N LEU A 364 11.94 -3.94 -6.84
CA LEU A 364 13.26 -4.20 -6.27
C LEU A 364 13.20 -5.31 -5.23
N LEU A 365 14.28 -6.08 -5.10
CA LEU A 365 14.37 -7.26 -4.24
C LEU A 365 15.48 -7.09 -3.20
N ASP A 366 15.13 -7.24 -1.93
CA ASP A 366 16.12 -7.26 -0.84
C ASP A 366 16.85 -8.60 -0.78
N SER A 367 17.79 -8.76 0.16
CA SER A 367 18.58 -9.99 0.33
C SER A 367 17.74 -11.25 0.57
N ASN A 368 16.53 -11.10 1.09
CA ASN A 368 15.58 -12.18 1.37
C ASN A 368 14.52 -12.37 0.27
N PHE A 369 14.67 -11.69 -0.88
CA PHE A 369 13.68 -11.66 -1.96
C PHE A 369 12.32 -11.12 -1.49
N ASN A 370 12.30 -10.17 -0.56
CA ASN A 370 11.13 -9.30 -0.34
C ASN A 370 11.05 -8.27 -1.46
N ALA A 371 9.90 -8.19 -2.11
CA ALA A 371 9.66 -7.24 -3.19
C ALA A 371 9.14 -5.90 -2.66
N LYS A 372 9.68 -4.82 -3.21
CA LYS A 372 9.25 -3.45 -2.97
C LYS A 372 9.05 -2.69 -4.28
N ILE A 373 7.96 -1.95 -4.37
CA ILE A 373 7.66 -1.06 -5.51
C ILE A 373 8.55 0.19 -5.41
N SER A 374 9.20 0.57 -6.52
CA SER A 374 10.05 1.76 -6.67
C SER A 374 9.62 2.64 -7.85
N ASP A 375 10.29 3.79 -8.04
CA ASP A 375 10.11 4.71 -9.18
C ASP A 375 8.77 5.47 -9.22
N PHE A 376 8.47 6.17 -8.12
CA PHE A 376 7.27 7.00 -7.95
C PHE A 376 7.27 8.31 -8.73
N GLY A 377 8.26 8.58 -9.60
CA GLY A 377 8.34 9.85 -10.33
C GLY A 377 7.10 10.14 -11.18
N MET A 378 6.44 9.10 -11.70
CA MET A 378 5.22 9.19 -12.50
C MET A 378 3.92 9.02 -11.70
N ALA A 379 4.02 8.66 -10.42
CA ALA A 379 2.88 8.34 -9.59
C ALA A 379 1.97 9.56 -9.41
N ALA A 380 0.67 9.32 -9.43
CA ALA A 380 -0.34 10.36 -9.34
C ALA A 380 -1.21 10.16 -8.11
N VAL A 381 -1.43 11.25 -7.38
CA VAL A 381 -2.43 11.34 -6.34
C VAL A 381 -3.80 11.58 -6.96
N VAL A 382 -4.76 10.71 -6.68
CA VAL A 382 -6.14 10.86 -7.14
C VAL A 382 -6.84 11.90 -6.26
N ALA A 383 -7.00 13.11 -6.79
CA ALA A 383 -7.76 14.16 -6.12
C ALA A 383 -9.26 13.87 -6.29
N GLY A 384 -9.97 13.58 -5.20
CA GLY A 384 -11.42 13.40 -5.21
C GLY A 384 -12.14 14.67 -5.69
N GLY A 385 -12.64 14.64 -6.92
CA GLY A 385 -13.42 15.71 -7.53
C GLY A 385 -14.72 15.17 -8.13
N GLY A 386 -15.85 15.49 -7.49
CA GLY A 386 -17.18 15.62 -8.11
C GLY A 386 -17.86 14.33 -8.58
N GLY A 387 -18.92 13.91 -7.89
CA GLY A 387 -19.83 12.90 -8.40
C GLY A 387 -20.54 13.36 -9.68
N GLY A 388 -20.77 12.41 -10.58
CA GLY A 388 -21.58 12.56 -11.79
C GLY A 388 -20.74 12.81 -13.04
N LYS A 389 -20.57 11.73 -13.83
CA LYS A 389 -19.83 11.58 -15.10
C LYS A 389 -18.40 11.05 -14.93
N GLU A 390 -18.12 9.99 -15.66
CA GLU A 390 -16.83 9.33 -15.91
C GLU A 390 -15.62 10.24 -15.63
N GLY A 391 -15.08 10.15 -14.41
CA GLY A 391 -13.98 10.98 -13.94
C GLY A 391 -12.63 10.46 -14.44
N GLY A 392 -12.45 10.41 -15.76
CA GLY A 392 -11.14 10.22 -16.36
C GLY A 392 -10.23 11.38 -15.99
N LEU A 393 -9.06 11.07 -15.43
CA LEU A 393 -8.02 12.07 -15.17
C LEU A 393 -7.42 12.53 -16.50
N SER A 394 -8.10 13.40 -17.24
CA SER A 394 -7.58 13.97 -18.49
C SER A 394 -6.48 14.98 -18.16
N ARG A 395 -5.24 14.49 -18.07
CA ARG A 395 -4.02 15.32 -18.02
C ARG A 395 -3.09 14.88 -19.14
N SER A 396 -2.80 15.85 -20.02
CA SER A 396 -1.82 15.86 -21.11
C SER A 396 -1.04 14.55 -21.33
N LEU A 397 -1.36 13.89 -22.45
CA LEU A 397 -0.75 12.69 -23.04
C LEU A 397 0.79 12.76 -23.25
N ASN A 398 1.44 13.89 -22.98
CA ASN A 398 2.83 14.14 -23.36
C ASN A 398 3.88 13.36 -22.54
N PHE A 399 3.45 12.59 -21.54
CA PHE A 399 4.32 11.76 -20.68
C PHE A 399 3.73 10.37 -20.41
N LEU A 400 3.00 9.78 -21.36
CA LEU A 400 2.61 8.37 -21.27
C LEU A 400 3.89 7.51 -21.18
N GLY A 401 3.95 6.60 -20.20
CA GLY A 401 5.14 5.85 -19.82
C GLY A 401 5.80 5.16 -21.01
N LYS A 402 6.91 5.72 -21.50
CA LYS A 402 7.61 5.26 -22.71
C LYS A 402 8.20 3.84 -22.61
N THR A 403 8.04 3.12 -21.48
CA THR A 403 8.82 1.90 -21.21
C THR A 403 8.11 0.84 -20.33
N GLY A 404 6.78 0.89 -20.15
CA GLY A 404 6.04 -0.06 -19.30
C GLY A 404 4.74 -0.56 -19.96
N PRO A 405 4.12 -1.64 -19.45
CA PRO A 405 2.86 -2.14 -19.99
C PRO A 405 1.75 -1.10 -19.80
N ILE A 406 1.17 -0.64 -20.91
CA ILE A 406 0.12 0.39 -20.91
C ILE A 406 -1.22 -0.30 -21.15
N ALA A 407 -2.18 -0.06 -20.26
CA ALA A 407 -3.53 -0.59 -20.43
C ALA A 407 -4.23 0.04 -21.66
N PRO A 408 -5.08 -0.70 -22.39
CA PRO A 408 -5.69 -0.22 -23.64
C PRO A 408 -6.42 1.13 -23.52
N GLU A 409 -7.15 1.36 -22.43
CA GLU A 409 -7.90 2.60 -22.19
C GLU A 409 -7.01 3.82 -21.97
N SER A 410 -5.78 3.63 -21.46
CA SER A 410 -4.79 4.71 -21.33
C SER A 410 -4.31 5.17 -22.70
N ILE A 411 -4.23 4.24 -23.67
CA ILE A 411 -3.83 4.53 -25.05
C ILE A 411 -4.98 5.21 -25.80
N LEU A 412 -6.19 4.67 -25.66
CA LEU A 412 -7.35 5.10 -26.44
C LEU A 412 -7.94 6.43 -25.94
N ASN A 413 -8.11 6.57 -24.62
CA ASN A 413 -8.93 7.64 -24.03
C ASN A 413 -8.15 8.52 -23.03
N GLY A 414 -6.88 8.19 -22.74
CA GLY A 414 -6.07 8.92 -21.76
C GLY A 414 -6.60 8.83 -20.32
N ILE A 415 -7.46 7.85 -20.03
CA ILE A 415 -8.07 7.66 -18.71
C ILE A 415 -7.07 6.95 -17.80
N LEU A 416 -6.78 7.56 -16.65
CA LEU A 416 -5.90 7.01 -15.62
C LEU A 416 -6.72 6.69 -14.36
N THR A 417 -6.68 5.42 -13.97
CA THR A 417 -7.36 4.81 -12.81
C THR A 417 -6.39 3.86 -12.10
N ASP A 418 -6.77 3.43 -10.89
CA ASP A 418 -6.10 2.33 -10.18
C ASP A 418 -6.04 1.04 -11.02
N MET A 419 -7.02 0.82 -11.91
CA MET A 419 -7.05 -0.33 -12.83
C MET A 419 -5.90 -0.35 -13.85
N ASN A 420 -5.19 0.76 -14.05
CA ASN A 420 -3.97 0.76 -14.88
C ASN A 420 -2.83 0.02 -14.18
N ASP A 421 -2.68 0.18 -12.86
CA ASP A 421 -1.69 -0.56 -12.09
C ASP A 421 -2.07 -2.05 -11.99
N VAL A 422 -3.37 -2.36 -11.91
CA VAL A 422 -3.87 -3.75 -11.94
C VAL A 422 -3.53 -4.44 -13.26
N TYR A 423 -3.71 -3.75 -14.40
CA TYR A 423 -3.30 -4.29 -15.71
C TYR A 423 -1.79 -4.56 -15.76
N ALA A 424 -0.99 -3.60 -15.33
CA ALA A 424 0.47 -3.76 -15.28
C ALA A 424 0.89 -4.89 -14.33
N PHE A 425 0.18 -5.09 -13.22
CA PHE A 425 0.38 -6.21 -12.32
C PHE A 425 0.05 -7.56 -13.00
N GLY A 426 -1.02 -7.63 -13.78
CA GLY A 426 -1.35 -8.79 -14.62
C GLY A 426 -0.21 -9.18 -15.56
N VAL A 427 0.43 -8.19 -16.20
CA VAL A 427 1.62 -8.43 -17.03
C VAL A 427 2.77 -9.02 -16.20
N ILE A 428 3.07 -8.46 -15.03
CA ILE A 428 4.11 -8.99 -14.14
C ILE A 428 3.80 -10.44 -13.72
N LEU A 429 2.54 -10.75 -13.40
CA LEU A 429 2.13 -12.11 -13.07
C LEU A 429 2.37 -13.09 -14.23
N LEU A 430 2.09 -12.68 -15.47
CA LEU A 430 2.42 -13.49 -16.65
C LEU A 430 3.92 -13.74 -16.76
N GLU A 431 4.74 -12.70 -16.62
CA GLU A 431 6.20 -12.84 -16.70
C GLU A 431 6.73 -13.77 -15.60
N LEU A 432 6.19 -13.68 -14.38
CA LEU A 432 6.55 -14.58 -13.28
C LEU A 432 6.20 -16.04 -13.57
N VAL A 433 5.09 -16.33 -14.27
CA VAL A 433 4.69 -17.70 -14.60
C VAL A 433 5.44 -18.25 -15.83
N LEU A 434 5.67 -17.40 -16.82
CA LEU A 434 6.21 -17.80 -18.13
C LEU A 434 7.74 -17.68 -18.21
N GLY A 435 8.36 -16.85 -17.38
CA GLY A 435 9.80 -16.59 -17.41
C GLY A 435 10.24 -15.86 -18.69
N ARG A 436 9.31 -15.16 -19.35
CA ARG A 436 9.52 -14.44 -20.60
C ARG A 436 9.04 -13.01 -20.46
N LYS A 437 9.71 -12.08 -21.14
CA LYS A 437 9.33 -10.67 -21.16
C LYS A 437 8.05 -10.47 -21.95
N ALA A 438 7.12 -9.65 -21.47
CA ALA A 438 5.85 -9.41 -22.14
C ALA A 438 5.94 -8.48 -23.36
N LEU A 439 6.98 -7.65 -23.41
CA LEU A 439 7.28 -6.69 -24.47
C LEU A 439 8.57 -7.09 -25.20
N GLU A 440 8.50 -8.06 -26.10
CA GLU A 440 9.32 -8.04 -27.32
C GLU A 440 8.49 -7.35 -28.42
N MET A 441 8.43 -6.03 -28.37
CA MET A 441 8.13 -5.22 -29.56
C MET A 441 9.44 -5.00 -30.31
N SER A 442 9.77 -5.92 -31.21
CA SER A 442 10.67 -5.65 -32.33
C SER A 442 9.81 -5.68 -33.58
N GLU A 443 9.83 -4.59 -34.36
CA GLU A 443 9.03 -4.32 -35.57
C GLU A 443 9.35 -5.24 -36.77
N VAL A 444 9.69 -6.50 -36.52
CA VAL A 444 10.01 -7.46 -37.60
C VAL A 444 9.14 -8.70 -37.42
N SER A 445 8.14 -8.79 -38.28
CA SER A 445 7.35 -9.98 -38.62
C SER A 445 6.65 -10.73 -37.46
N GLY A 446 5.39 -10.39 -37.23
CA GLY A 446 4.36 -11.39 -36.92
C GLY A 446 4.40 -12.12 -35.58
N GLN A 447 5.16 -11.66 -34.58
CA GLN A 447 5.06 -12.21 -33.22
C GLN A 447 3.86 -11.60 -32.48
N GLU A 448 2.95 -12.47 -32.02
CA GLU A 448 1.79 -12.06 -31.22
C GLU A 448 2.24 -11.45 -29.88
N CYS A 449 1.66 -10.30 -29.51
CA CYS A 449 1.81 -9.70 -28.18
C CYS A 449 1.64 -10.76 -27.09
N LEU A 450 2.59 -10.88 -26.13
CA LEU A 450 2.54 -11.92 -25.09
C LEU A 450 1.21 -11.90 -24.34
N VAL A 451 0.59 -10.74 -24.15
CA VAL A 451 -0.74 -10.62 -23.53
C VAL A 451 -1.81 -11.30 -24.40
N ARG A 452 -1.80 -11.08 -25.71
CA ARG A 452 -2.77 -11.68 -26.64
C ARG A 452 -2.55 -13.18 -26.79
N TRP A 453 -1.29 -13.60 -26.91
CA TRP A 453 -0.90 -15.00 -26.92
C TRP A 453 -1.25 -15.70 -25.60
N ALA A 454 -0.92 -15.09 -24.47
CA ALA A 454 -1.22 -15.63 -23.14
C ALA A 454 -2.73 -15.73 -22.94
N ARG A 455 -3.56 -14.78 -23.41
CA ARG A 455 -5.02 -14.91 -23.36
C ARG A 455 -5.51 -16.16 -24.10
N ALA A 456 -4.95 -16.47 -25.27
CA ALA A 456 -5.32 -17.68 -26.03
C ALA A 456 -4.83 -18.97 -25.35
N VAL A 457 -3.65 -18.93 -24.71
CA VAL A 457 -3.03 -20.08 -24.05
C VAL A 457 -3.64 -20.36 -22.67
N LEU A 458 -3.97 -19.32 -21.89
CA LEU A 458 -4.55 -19.43 -20.56
C LEU A 458 -5.99 -19.94 -20.57
N THR A 459 -6.69 -19.83 -21.70
CA THR A 459 -8.00 -20.44 -21.89
C THR A 459 -7.94 -21.94 -22.16
N ASP A 460 -6.78 -22.48 -22.56
CA ASP A 460 -6.59 -23.92 -22.82
C ASP A 460 -5.73 -24.58 -21.72
N ARG A 461 -6.41 -25.30 -20.82
CA ARG A 461 -5.79 -26.03 -19.70
C ARG A 461 -4.73 -27.04 -20.13
N HIS A 462 -4.77 -27.53 -21.37
CA HIS A 462 -3.83 -28.52 -21.88
C HIS A 462 -2.53 -27.89 -22.38
N VAL A 463 -2.52 -26.58 -22.65
CA VAL A 463 -1.35 -25.85 -23.16
C VAL A 463 -0.51 -25.27 -22.02
N MET A 464 -1.15 -24.86 -20.91
CA MET A 464 -0.48 -24.23 -19.77
C MET A 464 0.77 -25.00 -19.25
N PRO A 465 0.72 -26.32 -19.04
CA PRO A 465 1.89 -27.12 -18.63
C PRO A 465 3.13 -26.95 -19.52
N ASN A 466 2.91 -26.72 -20.82
CA ASN A 466 3.96 -26.64 -21.83
C ASN A 466 4.57 -25.24 -21.95
N VAL A 467 3.90 -24.22 -21.43
CA VAL A 467 4.34 -22.81 -21.52
C VAL A 467 4.88 -22.23 -20.22
N VAL A 468 4.60 -22.87 -19.08
CA VAL A 468 5.21 -22.52 -17.79
C VAL A 468 6.73 -22.52 -17.92
N ASP A 469 7.37 -21.53 -17.29
CA ASP A 469 8.82 -21.36 -17.28
C ASP A 469 9.52 -22.69 -16.98
N PRO A 470 10.42 -23.16 -17.88
CA PRO A 470 11.19 -24.38 -17.67
C PRO A 470 11.95 -24.42 -16.33
N VAL A 471 12.36 -23.27 -15.78
CA VAL A 471 13.09 -23.16 -14.52
C VAL A 471 12.26 -23.57 -13.32
N ILE A 472 10.95 -23.29 -13.33
CA ILE A 472 10.05 -23.63 -12.22
C ILE A 472 9.24 -24.91 -12.49
N ARG A 473 9.23 -25.39 -13.74
CA ARG A 473 8.52 -26.61 -14.14
C ARG A 473 8.98 -27.80 -13.28
N GLY A 474 8.03 -28.44 -12.60
CA GLY A 474 8.30 -29.60 -11.75
C GLY A 474 8.99 -29.32 -10.40
N THR A 475 9.20 -28.06 -10.03
CA THR A 475 9.91 -27.70 -8.76
C THR A 475 9.03 -27.75 -7.50
N MET A 476 7.71 -27.94 -7.63
CA MET A 476 6.78 -28.07 -6.50
C MET A 476 6.70 -29.51 -5.97
N SER A 477 6.84 -29.70 -4.65
CA SER A 477 6.66 -31.00 -3.99
C SER A 477 5.21 -31.24 -3.55
N VAL A 478 4.74 -32.49 -3.71
CA VAL A 478 3.39 -32.96 -3.34
C VAL A 478 3.05 -32.73 -1.86
N LYS A 479 4.05 -32.75 -0.97
CA LYS A 479 3.83 -32.50 0.47
C LYS A 479 3.32 -31.09 0.75
N HIS A 480 3.73 -30.10 -0.05
CA HIS A 480 3.26 -28.72 0.08
C HIS A 480 1.84 -28.52 -0.47
N LEU A 481 1.46 -29.28 -1.50
CA LEU A 481 0.11 -29.22 -2.09
C LEU A 481 -0.98 -29.65 -1.10
N ASN A 482 -0.65 -30.59 -0.20
CA ASN A 482 -1.59 -31.10 0.81
C ASN A 482 -1.79 -30.14 2.00
N GLN A 483 -0.85 -29.22 2.27
CA GLN A 483 -0.97 -28.25 3.37
C GLN A 483 -1.88 -27.06 3.02
N VAL A 484 -1.98 -26.70 1.74
CA VAL A 484 -2.72 -25.51 1.28
C VAL A 484 -4.23 -25.77 1.17
N GLY A 485 -4.69 -27.02 1.20
CA GLY A 485 -6.11 -27.36 1.20
C GLY A 485 -6.87 -26.76 0.02
N LEU A 486 -6.89 -27.45 -1.13
CA LEU A 486 -7.72 -27.07 -2.29
C LEU A 486 -9.22 -27.05 -1.91
N LYS A 487 -9.71 -25.95 -1.37
CA LYS A 487 -11.13 -25.59 -1.31
C LYS A 487 -11.35 -24.42 -2.27
N VAL A 488 -11.25 -24.68 -3.56
CA VAL A 488 -11.59 -23.70 -4.60
C VAL A 488 -12.86 -24.16 -5.30
N LYS A 489 -13.99 -23.49 -4.99
CA LYS A 489 -15.20 -23.51 -5.81
C LYS A 489 -15.17 -22.25 -6.69
N PHE A 490 -14.67 -22.36 -7.90
CA PHE A 490 -15.09 -21.49 -9.00
C PHE A 490 -15.88 -22.36 -9.99
N GLY A 491 -16.99 -21.83 -10.49
CA GLY A 491 -18.09 -22.53 -11.19
C GLY A 491 -17.80 -23.90 -11.81
N ALA A 492 -18.64 -24.89 -11.48
CA ALA A 492 -18.87 -26.18 -12.16
C ALA A 492 -17.67 -27.06 -12.63
N ILE A 493 -16.42 -26.75 -12.29
CA ILE A 493 -15.26 -27.55 -12.72
C ILE A 493 -14.79 -28.44 -11.56
N LYS A 494 -15.07 -29.74 -11.66
CA LYS A 494 -14.48 -30.77 -10.78
C LYS A 494 -13.14 -31.20 -11.38
N ILE A 495 -12.04 -30.99 -10.66
CA ILE A 495 -10.69 -31.46 -11.05
C ILE A 495 -10.45 -32.83 -10.40
N HIS A 496 -10.04 -33.82 -11.21
CA HIS A 496 -9.67 -35.17 -10.74
C HIS A 496 -8.23 -35.12 -10.19
N PRO A 497 -7.90 -35.76 -9.05
CA PRO A 497 -6.62 -35.57 -8.40
C PRO A 497 -5.55 -36.54 -8.92
N ASP A 498 -4.92 -36.23 -10.05
CA ASP A 498 -3.57 -36.74 -10.33
C ASP A 498 -2.52 -35.70 -9.88
N ARG A 499 -1.36 -36.16 -9.40
CA ARG A 499 -0.34 -35.32 -8.73
C ARG A 499 0.25 -34.26 -9.66
N ALA A 500 0.34 -34.54 -10.95
CA ALA A 500 0.77 -33.58 -11.97
C ALA A 500 -0.29 -32.47 -12.15
N ASP A 501 -1.57 -32.84 -12.24
CA ASP A 501 -2.69 -31.90 -12.43
C ASP A 501 -2.78 -30.87 -11.31
N ILE A 502 -2.47 -31.26 -10.07
CA ILE A 502 -2.49 -30.36 -8.92
C ILE A 502 -1.40 -29.29 -9.03
N ILE A 503 -0.17 -29.62 -9.44
CA ILE A 503 0.91 -28.63 -9.60
C ILE A 503 0.54 -27.63 -10.69
N TYR A 504 0.00 -28.10 -11.81
CA TYR A 504 -0.44 -27.24 -12.89
C TYR A 504 -1.63 -26.37 -12.50
N ALA A 505 -2.50 -26.83 -11.60
CA ALA A 505 -3.61 -26.02 -11.09
C ALA A 505 -3.13 -24.72 -10.41
N TYR A 506 -1.97 -24.70 -9.73
CA TYR A 506 -1.43 -23.47 -9.13
C TYR A 506 -0.92 -22.48 -10.18
N TYR A 507 -0.19 -22.97 -11.18
CA TYR A 507 0.25 -22.13 -12.30
C TYR A 507 -0.94 -21.59 -13.09
N ILE A 508 -1.95 -22.43 -13.31
CA ILE A 508 -3.21 -22.05 -13.95
C ILE A 508 -3.91 -21.00 -13.10
N GLN A 509 -3.98 -21.14 -11.77
CA GLN A 509 -4.66 -20.18 -10.92
C GLN A 509 -4.01 -18.79 -10.98
N VAL A 510 -2.68 -18.70 -10.87
CA VAL A 510 -1.99 -17.41 -11.04
C VAL A 510 -2.14 -16.89 -12.46
N GLY A 511 -2.10 -17.77 -13.47
CA GLY A 511 -2.38 -17.42 -14.86
C GLY A 511 -3.79 -16.87 -15.06
N VAL A 512 -4.81 -17.43 -14.41
CA VAL A 512 -6.20 -16.95 -14.46
C VAL A 512 -6.32 -15.59 -13.77
N ILE A 513 -5.66 -15.38 -12.62
CA ILE A 513 -5.60 -14.06 -11.99
C ILE A 513 -4.98 -13.05 -12.96
N ALA A 514 -3.86 -13.41 -13.60
CA ALA A 514 -3.21 -12.57 -14.60
C ALA A 514 -4.15 -12.27 -15.77
N TYR A 515 -4.86 -13.28 -16.29
CA TYR A 515 -5.87 -13.11 -17.36
C TYR A 515 -6.93 -12.08 -16.98
N LEU A 516 -7.51 -12.19 -15.78
CA LEU A 516 -8.55 -11.27 -15.30
C LEU A 516 -8.03 -9.84 -15.14
N CYS A 517 -6.77 -9.68 -14.73
CA CYS A 517 -6.13 -8.36 -14.65
C CYS A 517 -5.93 -7.72 -16.04
N LEU A 518 -5.86 -8.54 -17.10
CA LEU A 518 -5.56 -8.12 -18.46
C LEU A 518 -6.81 -7.90 -19.32
N GLU A 519 -8.00 -7.83 -18.71
CA GLU A 519 -9.22 -7.42 -19.40
C GLU A 519 -9.06 -6.03 -20.03
N ASP A 520 -9.58 -5.86 -21.25
CA ASP A 520 -9.42 -4.62 -22.00
C ASP A 520 -10.20 -3.47 -21.35
N GLU A 521 -11.39 -3.79 -20.85
CA GLU A 521 -12.27 -2.86 -20.16
C GLU A 521 -11.96 -2.82 -18.65
N PRO A 522 -11.61 -1.64 -18.08
CA PRO A 522 -11.21 -1.52 -16.67
C PRO A 522 -12.23 -2.06 -15.67
N LYS A 523 -13.52 -1.94 -15.98
CA LYS A 523 -14.63 -2.39 -15.12
C LYS A 523 -14.68 -3.91 -14.90
N TYR A 524 -14.03 -4.70 -15.76
CA TYR A 524 -13.98 -6.15 -15.63
C TYR A 524 -12.71 -6.64 -14.94
N ARG A 525 -11.74 -5.74 -14.68
CA ARG A 525 -10.56 -6.09 -13.90
C ARG A 525 -10.96 -6.22 -12.42
N PRO A 526 -10.44 -7.24 -11.72
CA PRO A 526 -10.74 -7.43 -10.30
C PRO A 526 -10.07 -6.33 -9.46
N LEU A 527 -10.65 -6.05 -8.28
CA LEU A 527 -10.01 -5.18 -7.30
C LEU A 527 -8.72 -5.81 -6.78
N ILE A 528 -7.75 -4.99 -6.39
CA ILE A 528 -6.47 -5.50 -5.87
C ILE A 528 -6.66 -6.30 -4.58
N THR A 529 -7.64 -5.95 -3.75
CA THR A 529 -8.04 -6.74 -2.58
C THR A 529 -8.55 -8.14 -2.94
N ASP A 530 -9.33 -8.29 -4.01
CA ASP A 530 -9.82 -9.61 -4.45
C ASP A 530 -8.69 -10.48 -5.01
N ILE A 531 -7.76 -9.84 -5.72
CA ILE A 531 -6.53 -10.51 -6.18
C ILE A 531 -5.70 -10.98 -4.99
N LEU A 532 -5.53 -10.14 -3.97
CA LEU A 532 -4.78 -10.47 -2.76
C LEU A 532 -5.41 -11.68 -2.03
N ASN A 533 -6.72 -11.67 -1.83
CA ASN A 533 -7.47 -12.78 -1.22
C ASN A 533 -7.32 -14.09 -2.01
N SER A 534 -7.11 -14.00 -3.33
CA SER A 534 -6.88 -15.16 -4.20
C SER A 534 -5.42 -15.65 -4.19
N LEU A 535 -4.45 -14.76 -3.94
CA LEU A 535 -3.03 -15.08 -3.89
C LEU A 535 -2.58 -15.60 -2.52
N VAL A 536 -3.11 -15.06 -1.42
CA VAL A 536 -2.70 -15.40 -0.04
C VAL A 536 -2.72 -16.91 0.23
N PRO A 537 -3.77 -17.67 -0.12
CA PRO A 537 -3.80 -19.11 0.11
C PRO A 537 -2.70 -19.87 -0.64
N LEU A 538 -2.20 -19.32 -1.75
CA LEU A 538 -1.20 -20.00 -2.59
C LEU A 538 0.22 -19.91 -2.03
N VAL A 539 0.48 -18.97 -1.11
CA VAL A 539 1.80 -18.75 -0.52
C VAL A 539 1.97 -19.59 0.74
N PRO A 540 3.06 -20.39 0.86
CA PRO A 540 3.33 -21.16 2.08
C PRO A 540 3.44 -20.28 3.33
N VAL A 541 3.03 -20.83 4.48
CA VAL A 541 2.92 -20.10 5.76
C VAL A 541 4.23 -19.49 6.23
N GLY A 542 5.37 -20.12 5.92
CA GLY A 542 6.70 -19.63 6.27
C GLY A 542 7.28 -18.55 5.33
N LEU A 543 6.61 -18.21 4.23
CA LEU A 543 7.09 -17.23 3.24
C LEU A 543 6.18 -15.99 3.14
N GLY A 544 5.33 -15.76 4.14
CA GLY A 544 4.43 -14.61 4.20
C GLY A 544 2.96 -14.93 3.89
N GLY A 545 2.60 -16.21 3.73
CA GLY A 545 1.21 -16.66 3.71
C GLY A 545 0.65 -16.78 5.12
N THR A 546 0.29 -15.69 5.77
CA THR A 546 -0.35 -15.80 7.09
C THR A 546 -1.69 -16.52 6.92
N LEU A 547 -1.82 -17.72 7.51
CA LEU A 547 -3.12 -18.36 7.75
C LEU A 547 -3.87 -17.45 8.74
N ILE A 548 -4.71 -16.56 8.21
CA ILE A 548 -5.76 -15.91 8.97
C ILE A 548 -6.88 -16.95 9.06
N VAL A 549 -7.00 -17.61 10.21
CA VAL A 549 -8.15 -18.46 10.57
C VAL A 549 -9.26 -17.58 11.11
#